data_AF-A0A1R1L8F9-F1
#
_entry.id   AF-A0A1R1L8F9-F1
#
_cell.length_a   1.000
_cell.length_b   1.000
_cell.length_c   1.000
_cell.angle_alpha   90.00
_cell.angle_beta   90.00
_cell.angle_gamma   90.00
#
_symmetry.space_group_name_H-M   'P 1'
#
loop_
_entity.id
_entity.type
_entity.pdbx_description
1 polymer ?
#
loop_
_entity_poly.entity_id
_entity_poly.type
_entity_poly.pdbx_seq_one_letter_code
_entity_poly.pdbx_strand_id
1 'polypeptide(L)'
;MTDTLLDAPARVSQHALRHRAGGTDSRSGAPMRDRLTIATLMGVASRHASRREVAFEDAAAEVRHAAGGRPDLLGEAAGVFVAMGRADAAAWYANAAAHLCIAADGDPEVARGQVDAVAARLSAPRRGVAGGPPVPDQVGRPGGGAMSAVRVGSGTRAGAVSRT
;
A
#
# COMPACT_ATOMS: atom_id res chain seq x y z
N MET A 1 24.90 44.32 51.82
CA MET A 1 26.31 44.27 52.23
C MET A 1 26.68 42.80 52.39
N THR A 2 27.65 42.38 51.59
CA THR A 2 28.39 41.09 51.53
C THR A 2 27.61 39.80 51.27
N ASP A 3 27.83 39.08 50.15
CA ASP A 3 29.01 38.24 49.79
C ASP A 3 29.18 37.06 50.77
N THR A 4 29.41 35.80 50.42
CA THR A 4 29.57 35.03 49.17
C THR A 4 29.54 33.53 49.57
N LEU A 5 29.43 32.64 48.57
CA LEU A 5 30.10 31.33 48.51
C LEU A 5 29.72 30.22 49.52
N LEU A 6 28.96 29.24 49.03
CA LEU A 6 29.33 27.83 49.03
C LEU A 6 28.57 27.19 47.86
N ASP A 7 29.23 27.05 46.71
CA ASP A 7 30.03 25.88 46.35
C ASP A 7 29.19 24.92 45.49
N ALA A 8 29.42 25.00 44.19
CA ALA A 8 29.11 23.93 43.27
C ALA A 8 30.39 23.10 43.11
N PRO A 9 30.26 21.77 43.07
CA PRO A 9 30.69 21.17 41.82
C PRO A 9 29.75 20.06 41.30
N ALA A 10 29.48 20.18 40.00
CA ALA A 10 29.42 19.11 39.02
C ALA A 10 29.42 17.66 39.54
N ARG A 11 28.33 16.92 39.24
CA ARG A 11 28.30 15.57 38.64
C ARG A 11 26.89 14.98 38.74
N VAL A 12 26.23 14.83 37.59
CA VAL A 12 25.60 13.60 37.04
C VAL A 12 25.03 14.05 35.68
N SER A 13 25.81 14.01 34.60
CA SER A 13 26.10 12.81 33.79
C SER A 13 24.89 12.21 33.06
N GLN A 14 24.84 12.48 31.76
CA GLN A 14 24.84 11.45 30.71
C GLN A 14 23.58 10.58 30.49
N HIS A 15 22.37 11.17 30.41
CA HIS A 15 21.22 10.42 29.87
C HIS A 15 20.40 11.09 28.76
N ALA A 16 20.90 12.17 28.14
CA ALA A 16 20.18 12.89 27.08
C ALA A 16 20.81 12.78 25.68
N LEU A 17 21.76 11.86 25.45
CA LEU A 17 22.51 11.75 24.19
C LEU A 17 22.70 10.28 23.74
N ARG A 18 21.64 9.48 23.78
CA ARG A 18 21.60 8.15 23.16
C ARG A 18 20.31 7.82 22.41
N HIS A 19 19.86 8.73 21.55
CA HIS A 19 19.05 8.40 20.38
C HIS A 19 19.35 9.51 19.36
N ARG A 20 19.75 9.29 18.10
CA ARG A 20 19.86 8.10 17.28
C ARG A 20 20.59 8.55 16.00
N ALA A 21 21.92 8.61 16.04
CA ALA A 21 22.73 8.64 14.83
C ALA A 21 22.97 7.18 14.43
N GLY A 22 22.23 6.74 13.43
CA GLY A 22 22.24 5.37 12.93
C GLY A 22 21.45 5.31 11.64
N GLY A 23 21.98 5.96 10.61
CA GLY A 23 21.54 5.75 9.26
C GLY A 23 21.88 4.32 8.84
N THR A 24 20.85 3.54 8.56
CA THR A 24 20.90 2.47 7.55
C THR A 24 19.51 2.40 6.93
N ASP A 25 19.45 2.64 5.64
CA ASP A 25 18.35 2.27 4.78
C ASP A 25 17.94 0.81 5.06
N SER A 26 16.80 0.63 5.73
CA SER A 26 16.14 -0.67 5.89
C SER A 26 14.63 -0.51 5.99
N ARG A 27 14.06 0.42 5.21
CA ARG A 27 12.60 0.54 5.00
C ARG A 27 12.00 -0.56 4.10
N SER A 28 12.68 -1.71 4.00
CA SER A 28 12.23 -2.95 3.35
C SER A 28 12.45 -4.18 4.26
N GLY A 29 12.43 -3.98 5.58
CA GLY A 29 12.88 -4.99 6.55
C GLY A 29 11.91 -5.34 7.68
N ALA A 30 10.62 -5.00 7.60
CA ALA A 30 9.66 -5.55 8.58
C ALA A 30 9.78 -7.08 8.50
N PRO A 31 10.05 -7.77 9.63
CA PRO A 31 10.26 -9.21 9.63
C PRO A 31 9.05 -9.89 8.99
N MET A 32 9.27 -10.97 8.26
CA MET A 32 8.20 -11.69 7.53
C MET A 32 6.98 -11.94 8.42
N ARG A 33 7.20 -12.20 9.71
CA ARG A 33 6.17 -12.35 10.72
C ARG A 33 5.28 -11.13 10.86
N ASP A 34 5.83 -9.93 10.96
CA ASP A 34 5.06 -8.70 11.10
C ASP A 34 4.23 -8.43 9.83
N ARG A 35 4.77 -8.74 8.64
CA ARG A 35 4.00 -8.64 7.37
C ARG A 35 2.82 -9.61 7.34
N LEU A 36 3.03 -10.85 7.78
CA LEU A 36 1.95 -11.85 7.89
C LEU A 36 0.91 -11.42 8.93
N THR A 37 1.33 -10.85 10.05
CA THR A 37 0.43 -10.28 11.05
C THR A 37 -0.39 -9.15 10.46
N ILE A 38 0.23 -8.17 9.78
CA ILE A 38 -0.50 -7.07 9.12
C ILE A 38 -1.48 -7.60 8.09
N ALA A 39 -1.09 -8.56 7.25
CA ALA A 39 -2.00 -9.16 6.27
C ALA A 39 -3.20 -9.85 6.95
N THR A 40 -2.95 -10.53 8.08
CA THR A 40 -4.01 -11.15 8.90
C THR A 40 -4.95 -10.09 9.48
N LEU A 41 -4.40 -9.03 10.06
CA LEU A 41 -5.17 -7.89 10.58
C LEU A 41 -6.03 -7.25 9.49
N MET A 42 -5.47 -7.05 8.30
CA MET A 42 -6.23 -6.53 7.16
C MET A 42 -7.38 -7.46 6.77
N GLY A 43 -7.17 -8.77 6.76
CA GLY A 43 -8.23 -9.75 6.48
C GLY A 43 -9.35 -9.71 7.51
N VAL A 44 -9.01 -9.72 8.80
CA VAL A 44 -10.00 -9.70 9.90
C VAL A 44 -10.78 -8.38 9.92
N ALA A 45 -10.08 -7.24 9.85
CA ALA A 45 -10.72 -5.92 9.84
C ALA A 45 -11.63 -5.74 8.62
N SER A 46 -11.20 -6.17 7.43
CA SER A 46 -12.04 -6.09 6.21
C SER A 46 -13.28 -6.96 6.31
N ARG A 47 -13.15 -8.19 6.86
CA ARG A 47 -14.28 -9.09 7.10
C ARG A 47 -15.33 -8.44 8.00
N HIS A 48 -14.90 -7.79 9.09
CA HIS A 48 -15.81 -7.11 10.01
C HIS A 48 -16.39 -5.84 9.40
N ALA A 49 -15.59 -5.00 8.75
CA ALA A 49 -16.04 -3.80 8.06
C ALA A 49 -17.09 -4.09 6.96
N SER A 50 -17.03 -5.28 6.35
CA SER A 50 -17.96 -5.70 5.29
C SER A 50 -19.26 -6.31 5.84
N ARG A 51 -19.32 -6.66 7.12
CA ARG A 51 -20.49 -7.29 7.76
C ARG A 51 -21.29 -6.23 8.52
N ARG A 52 -22.59 -6.15 8.25
CA ARG A 52 -23.51 -5.21 8.93
C ARG A 52 -23.97 -5.65 10.32
N GLU A 53 -23.79 -6.92 10.66
CA GLU A 53 -24.49 -7.56 11.80
C GLU A 53 -23.64 -7.72 13.07
N VAL A 54 -22.36 -7.37 13.05
CA VAL A 54 -21.46 -7.51 14.22
C VAL A 54 -21.40 -6.17 14.96
N ALA A 55 -21.52 -6.20 16.29
CA ALA A 55 -21.32 -5.03 17.12
C ALA A 55 -19.88 -4.52 16.98
N PHE A 56 -19.71 -3.21 16.92
CA PHE A 56 -18.42 -2.59 16.62
C PHE A 56 -17.35 -2.95 17.67
N GLU A 57 -17.76 -3.02 18.93
CA GLU A 57 -16.93 -3.35 20.09
C GLU A 57 -16.41 -4.79 20.03
N ASP A 58 -17.27 -5.75 19.65
CA ASP A 58 -16.90 -7.15 19.48
C ASP A 58 -15.92 -7.31 18.31
N ALA A 59 -16.18 -6.61 17.20
CA ALA A 59 -15.27 -6.58 16.06
C ALA A 59 -13.89 -5.99 16.44
N ALA A 60 -13.87 -4.90 17.20
CA ALA A 60 -12.63 -4.29 17.69
C ALA A 60 -11.88 -5.22 18.65
N ALA A 61 -12.58 -5.96 19.52
CA ALA A 61 -11.98 -6.95 20.41
C ALA A 61 -11.34 -8.11 19.64
N GLU A 62 -12.00 -8.63 18.60
CA GLU A 62 -11.44 -9.67 17.72
C GLU A 62 -10.19 -9.18 16.98
N VAL A 63 -10.23 -7.95 16.45
CA VAL A 63 -9.07 -7.33 15.77
C VAL A 63 -7.91 -7.14 16.75
N ARG A 64 -8.18 -6.67 17.98
CA ARG A 64 -7.18 -6.55 19.05
C ARG A 64 -6.57 -7.90 19.41
N HIS A 65 -7.40 -8.95 19.52
CA HIS A 65 -6.95 -10.30 19.82
C HIS A 65 -6.02 -10.82 18.72
N ALA A 66 -6.39 -10.62 17.44
CA ALA A 66 -5.55 -11.01 16.30
C ALA A 66 -4.20 -10.27 16.27
N ALA A 67 -4.12 -9.05 16.83
CA ALA A 67 -2.88 -8.31 16.93
C ALA A 67 -1.95 -8.82 18.04
N GLY A 68 -2.45 -9.58 19.01
CA GLY A 68 -1.63 -10.11 20.11
C GLY A 68 -0.96 -9.02 20.95
N GLY A 69 -1.61 -7.86 21.12
CA GLY A 69 -1.07 -6.73 21.89
C GLY A 69 -0.02 -5.90 21.17
N ARG A 70 -0.02 -5.88 19.82
CA ARG A 70 0.86 -5.08 18.97
C ARG A 70 0.14 -3.83 18.42
N PRO A 71 0.07 -2.72 19.18
CA PRO A 71 -0.61 -1.50 18.75
C PRO A 71 0.08 -0.81 17.56
N ASP A 72 1.39 -1.03 17.41
CA ASP A 72 2.18 -0.58 16.28
C ASP A 72 1.67 -1.21 14.96
N LEU A 73 1.48 -2.53 14.93
CA LEU A 73 1.00 -3.23 13.74
C LEU A 73 -0.47 -2.92 13.40
N LEU A 74 -1.28 -2.63 14.42
CA LEU A 74 -2.64 -2.12 14.22
C LEU A 74 -2.63 -0.70 13.63
N GLY A 75 -1.73 0.16 14.10
CA GLY A 75 -1.47 1.47 13.50
C GLY A 75 -1.03 1.34 12.03
N GLU A 76 -0.14 0.39 11.73
CA GLU A 76 0.25 0.09 10.35
C GLU A 76 -0.93 -0.33 9.47
N ALA A 77 -1.73 -1.30 9.93
CA ALA A 77 -2.93 -1.72 9.20
C ALA A 77 -3.91 -0.56 8.98
N ALA A 78 -4.15 0.27 10.02
CA ALA A 78 -5.00 1.45 9.92
C ALA A 78 -4.50 2.44 8.86
N GLY A 79 -3.20 2.72 8.84
CA GLY A 79 -2.57 3.59 7.83
C GLY A 79 -2.74 3.06 6.41
N VAL A 80 -2.65 1.74 6.21
CA VAL A 80 -2.89 1.10 4.91
C VAL A 80 -4.34 1.27 4.47
N PHE A 81 -5.31 1.05 5.36
CA PHE A 81 -6.73 1.25 5.05
C PHE A 81 -7.06 2.71 4.69
N VAL A 82 -6.55 3.67 5.44
CA VAL A 82 -6.71 5.10 5.11
C VAL A 82 -6.12 5.42 3.73
N ALA A 83 -4.94 4.90 3.42
CA ALA A 83 -4.33 5.07 2.12
C ALA A 83 -5.16 4.44 0.98
N MET A 84 -5.77 3.26 1.21
CA MET A 84 -6.67 2.64 0.25
C MET A 84 -7.94 3.47 -0.01
N GLY A 85 -8.58 3.98 1.05
CA GLY A 85 -9.75 4.86 0.90
C GLY A 85 -9.45 6.17 0.17
N ARG A 86 -8.21 6.69 0.28
CA ARG A 86 -7.75 7.84 -0.52
C ARG A 86 -7.51 7.48 -2.00
N ALA A 87 -7.01 6.28 -2.27
CA ALA A 87 -6.70 5.83 -3.62
C ALA A 87 -7.95 5.41 -4.40
N ASP A 88 -8.97 4.90 -3.71
CA ASP A 88 -10.24 4.47 -4.30
C ASP A 88 -11.43 4.89 -3.41
N ALA A 89 -12.16 5.91 -3.87
CA ALA A 89 -13.36 6.40 -3.18
C ALA A 89 -14.49 5.36 -3.14
N ALA A 90 -14.47 4.33 -4.00
CA ALA A 90 -15.44 3.23 -3.96
C ALA A 90 -15.12 2.20 -2.85
N ALA A 91 -13.94 2.26 -2.24
CA ALA A 91 -13.53 1.39 -1.13
C ALA A 91 -14.15 1.85 0.20
N TRP A 92 -15.49 1.91 0.26
CA TRP A 92 -16.25 2.37 1.43
C TRP A 92 -15.88 1.63 2.73
N TYR A 93 -15.54 0.33 2.63
CA TYR A 93 -15.15 -0.50 3.77
C TYR A 93 -13.79 -0.12 4.35
N ALA A 94 -12.93 0.58 3.60
CA ALA A 94 -11.58 0.92 4.03
C ALA A 94 -11.60 1.90 5.22
N ASN A 95 -12.51 2.89 5.21
CA ASN A 95 -12.66 3.79 6.36
C ASN A 95 -13.16 3.04 7.60
N ALA A 96 -14.15 2.16 7.45
CA ALA A 96 -14.65 1.35 8.56
C ALA A 96 -13.56 0.42 9.14
N ALA A 97 -12.76 -0.22 8.27
CA ALA A 97 -11.64 -1.06 8.69
C ALA A 97 -10.54 -0.25 9.40
N ALA A 98 -10.22 0.95 8.92
CA ALA A 98 -9.28 1.85 9.61
C ALA A 98 -9.77 2.21 11.02
N HIS A 99 -11.05 2.57 11.16
CA HIS A 99 -11.65 2.88 12.46
C HIS A 99 -11.63 1.68 13.41
N LEU A 100 -11.90 0.47 12.91
CA LEU A 100 -11.80 -0.75 13.70
C LEU A 100 -10.37 -0.98 14.23
N CYS A 101 -9.35 -0.78 13.40
CA CYS A 101 -7.95 -0.91 13.83
C CYS A 101 -7.56 0.10 14.93
N ILE A 102 -8.05 1.34 14.86
CA ILE A 102 -7.81 2.34 15.92
C ILE A 102 -8.59 2.00 17.20
N ALA A 103 -9.84 1.57 17.08
CA ALA A 103 -10.66 1.15 18.23
C ALA A 103 -10.10 -0.10 18.94
N ALA A 104 -9.31 -0.90 18.21
CA ALA A 104 -8.58 -2.06 18.73
C ALA A 104 -7.25 -1.69 19.42
N ASP A 105 -7.05 -0.43 19.79
CA ASP A 105 -5.84 0.17 20.39
C ASP A 105 -4.69 0.41 19.40
N GLY A 106 -4.98 0.53 18.10
CA GLY A 106 -3.97 0.89 17.12
C GLY A 106 -3.39 2.28 17.37
N ASP A 107 -2.08 2.41 17.23
CA ASP A 107 -1.38 3.69 17.39
C ASP A 107 -1.72 4.65 16.24
N PRO A 108 -2.43 5.77 16.50
CA PRO A 108 -2.83 6.71 15.47
C PRO A 108 -1.65 7.50 14.88
N GLU A 109 -0.55 7.67 15.61
CA GLU A 109 0.64 8.35 15.09
C GLU A 109 1.37 7.46 14.08
N VAL A 110 1.47 6.15 14.36
CA VAL A 110 1.98 5.17 13.39
C VAL A 110 1.10 5.16 12.15
N ALA A 111 -0.22 5.16 12.29
CA ALA A 111 -1.13 5.23 11.16
C ALA A 111 -0.88 6.47 10.30
N ARG A 112 -0.87 7.67 10.91
CA ARG A 112 -0.62 8.94 10.20
C ARG A 112 0.72 8.98 9.50
N GLY A 113 1.78 8.48 10.15
CA GLY A 113 3.17 8.58 9.66
C GLY A 113 3.45 7.84 8.36
N GLN A 114 2.58 6.93 7.91
CA GLN A 114 2.83 6.10 6.73
C GLN A 114 1.80 6.25 5.60
N VAL A 115 0.67 6.92 5.83
CA VAL A 115 -0.43 7.00 4.85
C VAL A 115 0.07 7.48 3.50
N ASP A 116 0.85 8.57 3.46
CA ASP A 116 1.30 9.14 2.20
C ASP A 116 2.28 8.21 1.46
N ALA A 117 3.16 7.52 2.20
CA ALA A 117 4.08 6.55 1.63
C ALA A 117 3.35 5.31 1.07
N VAL A 118 2.28 4.85 1.72
CA VAL A 118 1.46 3.75 1.23
C VAL A 118 0.59 4.18 0.05
N ALA A 119 -0.04 5.35 0.11
CA ALA A 119 -0.84 5.90 -0.97
C ALA A 119 0.00 6.07 -2.25
N ALA A 120 1.22 6.60 -2.14
CA ALA A 120 2.14 6.70 -3.26
C ALA A 120 2.44 5.34 -3.91
N ARG A 121 2.55 4.25 -3.12
CA ARG A 121 2.75 2.89 -3.64
C ARG A 121 1.50 2.34 -4.32
N LEU A 122 0.31 2.63 -3.80
CA LEU A 122 -0.96 2.19 -4.36
C LEU A 122 -1.28 2.90 -5.68
N SER A 123 -0.94 4.19 -5.79
CA SER A 123 -1.13 5.00 -7.00
C SER A 123 -0.02 4.83 -8.03
N ALA A 124 1.12 4.22 -7.66
CA ALA A 124 2.18 3.94 -8.61
C ALA A 124 1.65 3.00 -9.71
N PRO A 125 1.91 3.29 -11.00
CA PRO A 125 1.61 2.35 -12.07
C PRO A 125 2.21 1.00 -11.71
N ARG A 126 1.39 -0.05 -11.63
CA ARG A 126 1.91 -1.39 -11.41
C ARG A 126 2.90 -1.63 -12.53
N ARG A 127 4.20 -1.75 -12.20
CA ARG A 127 5.16 -2.26 -13.18
C ARG A 127 4.59 -3.60 -13.60
N GLY A 128 4.14 -3.70 -14.85
CA GLY A 128 3.74 -4.97 -15.42
C GLY A 128 4.84 -5.99 -15.14
N VAL A 129 4.48 -7.26 -15.00
CA VAL A 129 5.45 -8.35 -14.98
C VAL A 129 6.41 -8.14 -16.16
N ALA A 130 7.62 -7.66 -15.88
CA ALA A 130 8.66 -7.53 -16.89
C ALA A 130 9.15 -8.96 -17.17
N GLY A 131 8.56 -9.59 -18.17
CA GLY A 131 8.77 -11.00 -18.46
C GLY A 131 8.25 -11.46 -19.83
N GLY A 132 8.25 -10.58 -20.83
CA GLY A 132 8.38 -11.00 -22.23
C GLY A 132 9.62 -10.30 -22.78
N PRO A 133 10.63 -11.00 -23.33
CA PRO A 133 11.77 -10.31 -23.94
C PRO A 133 11.26 -9.39 -25.06
N PRO A 134 11.93 -8.24 -25.31
CA PRO A 134 11.60 -7.43 -26.46
C PRO A 134 11.74 -8.33 -27.68
N VAL A 135 10.65 -8.54 -28.44
CA VAL A 135 10.78 -9.07 -29.79
C VAL A 135 11.64 -8.05 -30.55
N PRO A 136 12.87 -8.40 -30.98
CA PRO A 136 13.53 -7.55 -31.95
C PRO A 136 12.68 -7.62 -33.21
N ASP A 137 12.22 -6.46 -33.63
CA ASP A 137 11.64 -6.19 -34.93
C ASP A 137 12.61 -6.72 -36.01
N GLN A 138 12.35 -7.94 -36.51
CA GLN A 138 13.09 -8.47 -37.65
C GLN A 138 12.55 -7.85 -38.93
N VAL A 139 13.01 -6.63 -39.20
CA VAL A 139 13.14 -6.14 -40.56
C VAL A 139 14.16 -7.03 -41.29
N GLY A 140 13.69 -7.74 -42.32
CA GLY A 140 14.50 -8.17 -43.45
C GLY A 140 15.02 -9.61 -43.42
N ARG A 141 14.27 -10.52 -44.06
CA ARG A 141 14.89 -11.63 -44.80
C ARG A 141 14.38 -11.64 -46.24
N PRO A 142 15.25 -11.49 -47.26
CA PRO A 142 14.88 -11.57 -48.66
C PRO A 142 14.86 -13.04 -49.14
N GLY A 143 13.95 -13.32 -50.08
CA GLY A 143 14.13 -14.34 -51.11
C GLY A 143 13.73 -15.78 -50.78
N GLY A 144 12.65 -16.25 -51.38
CA GLY A 144 12.30 -17.67 -51.47
C GLY A 144 10.89 -17.87 -52.01
N GLY A 145 10.73 -17.77 -53.32
CA GLY A 145 9.43 -17.64 -53.98
C GLY A 145 8.62 -18.92 -54.20
N ALA A 146 7.41 -18.65 -54.69
CA ALA A 146 6.53 -19.46 -55.54
C ALA A 146 5.78 -20.65 -54.90
N MET A 147 4.45 -20.56 -54.84
CA MET A 147 3.60 -21.01 -55.96
C MET A 147 2.12 -20.62 -55.77
N SER A 148 1.52 -20.34 -56.92
CA SER A 148 0.16 -19.85 -57.19
C SER A 148 -1.01 -20.69 -56.67
N ALA A 149 -2.10 -19.99 -56.37
CA ALA A 149 -3.43 -20.16 -56.99
C ALA A 149 -4.19 -18.82 -56.77
N VAL A 150 -4.54 -17.96 -57.75
CA VAL A 150 -5.28 -18.10 -59.01
C VAL A 150 -6.66 -18.76 -58.82
N ARG A 151 -7.68 -17.96 -58.45
CA ARG A 151 -8.73 -17.44 -59.38
C ARG A 151 -9.89 -16.75 -58.65
N VAL A 152 -10.30 -15.61 -59.24
CA VAL A 152 -11.68 -15.21 -59.62
C VAL A 152 -12.73 -15.11 -58.50
N GLY A 153 -13.46 -14.01 -58.30
CA GLY A 153 -13.60 -12.79 -59.08
C GLY A 153 -14.89 -12.05 -58.68
N SER A 154 -15.03 -10.85 -59.26
CA SER A 154 -16.28 -10.11 -59.56
C SER A 154 -17.19 -9.63 -58.43
N GLY A 155 -17.40 -8.30 -58.39
CA GLY A 155 -18.52 -7.66 -57.68
C GLY A 155 -18.40 -6.14 -57.60
N THR A 156 -18.58 -5.47 -58.74
CA THR A 156 -18.46 -4.01 -58.97
C THR A 156 -19.73 -3.23 -58.52
N ARG A 157 -19.54 -1.90 -58.33
CA ARG A 157 -20.51 -0.77 -58.36
C ARG A 157 -21.35 -0.50 -57.11
N ALA A 158 -21.20 0.67 -56.48
CA ALA A 158 -21.58 2.04 -56.89
C ALA A 158 -23.07 2.33 -56.61
N GLY A 159 -23.33 3.39 -55.85
CA GLY A 159 -24.67 3.90 -55.61
C GLY A 159 -24.69 5.03 -54.59
N ALA A 160 -24.50 6.26 -55.09
CA ALA A 160 -24.99 7.47 -54.42
C ALA A 160 -26.51 7.41 -54.25
N VAL A 161 -27.08 8.19 -53.32
CA VAL A 161 -28.22 9.12 -53.53
C VAL A 161 -28.75 9.62 -52.18
N SER A 162 -29.04 10.93 -52.19
CA SER A 162 -29.57 11.81 -51.16
C SER A 162 -30.99 11.52 -50.64
N ARG A 163 -31.33 12.32 -49.60
CA ARG A 163 -32.66 12.73 -49.08
C ARG A 163 -33.24 11.88 -47.95
N THR A 164 -33.42 12.52 -46.79
CA THR A 164 -34.64 13.29 -46.49
C THR A 164 -34.30 14.46 -45.59
#